data_AF-G4ZBI0-F1
#
_entry.id   AF-G4ZBI0-F1
#
_cell.length_a   1.000
_cell.length_b   1.000
_cell.length_c   1.000
_cell.angle_alpha   90.00
_cell.angle_beta   90.00
_cell.angle_gamma   90.00
#
_symmetry.space_group_name_H-M   'P 1'
#
loop_
_entity.id
_entity.type
_entity.pdbx_description
1 polymer ?
#
loop_
_entity_poly.entity_id
_entity_poly.type
_entity_poly.pdbx_seq_one_letter_code
_entity_poly.pdbx_strand_id
1 'polypeptide(L)'
;MSAALARRFSSLVTDGWTDINGIAVINYLAICGYQTFFLESVYTGSTSDAVLLADDIQRVIRKDDFIDFVAVVTDNSPANQNSWTILQEPRREMFFLGCAAHTVNLLVKDVVASLT
;
A
#
# COMPACT_ATOMS: atom_id res chain seq x y z
N MET A 1 5.97 12.95 -15.13
CA MET A 1 5.94 12.36 -13.78
C MET A 1 6.81 13.13 -12.81
N SER A 2 8.14 13.17 -12.99
CA SER A 2 9.09 13.88 -12.10
C SER A 2 8.67 15.32 -11.73
N ALA A 3 8.36 16.20 -12.69
CA ALA A 3 7.98 17.58 -12.37
C ALA A 3 6.66 17.75 -11.59
N ALA A 4 5.73 16.79 -11.68
CA ALA A 4 4.45 16.83 -10.98
C ALA A 4 4.56 16.36 -9.51
N LEU A 5 5.51 15.46 -9.25
CA LEU A 5 5.79 14.89 -7.93
C LEU A 5 6.92 15.62 -7.18
N ALA A 6 7.79 16.32 -7.90
CA ALA A 6 8.92 17.04 -7.31
C ALA A 6 8.45 18.10 -6.30
N ARG A 7 9.03 18.04 -5.09
CA ARG A 7 8.80 18.99 -3.99
C ARG A 7 7.36 18.98 -3.45
N ARG A 8 6.65 17.86 -3.57
CA ARG A 8 5.30 17.68 -3.02
C ARG A 8 5.23 16.37 -2.26
N PHE A 9 4.67 16.43 -1.07
CA PHE A 9 4.42 15.25 -0.27
C PHE A 9 3.39 14.35 -0.93
N SER A 10 3.72 13.07 -1.01
CA SER A 10 2.91 12.06 -1.67
C SER A 10 2.65 10.87 -0.74
N SER A 11 1.56 10.15 -1.01
CA SER A 11 1.29 8.87 -0.38
C SER A 11 1.66 7.76 -1.35
N LEU A 12 2.43 6.77 -0.88
CA LEU A 12 2.57 5.49 -1.55
C LEU A 12 1.31 4.68 -1.26
N VAL A 13 0.60 4.24 -2.29
CA VAL A 13 -0.59 3.42 -2.15
C VAL A 13 -0.35 2.07 -2.80
N THR A 14 -0.67 1.01 -2.07
CA THR A 14 -0.53 -0.37 -2.55
C THR A 14 -1.91 -1.00 -2.72
N ASP A 15 -2.09 -1.73 -3.81
CA ASP A 15 -3.30 -2.51 -4.05
C ASP A 15 -2.93 -3.96 -4.38
N GLY A 16 -3.30 -4.88 -3.49
CA GLY A 16 -3.04 -6.31 -3.63
C GLY A 16 -4.23 -7.02 -4.26
N TRP A 17 -3.98 -7.79 -5.32
CA TRP A 17 -5.00 -8.59 -5.98
C TRP A 17 -4.42 -9.92 -6.48
N THR A 18 -5.30 -10.82 -6.94
CA THR A 18 -4.91 -12.12 -7.48
C THR A 18 -5.29 -12.18 -8.94
N ASP A 19 -4.34 -12.55 -9.80
CA ASP A 19 -4.57 -12.66 -11.23
C ASP A 19 -5.46 -13.88 -11.59
N ILE A 20 -5.80 -14.00 -12.87
CA ILE A 20 -6.64 -15.10 -13.37
C ILE A 20 -5.99 -16.49 -13.23
N ASN A 21 -4.68 -16.54 -12.97
CA ASN A 21 -3.92 -17.76 -12.75
C ASN A 21 -3.72 -18.08 -11.26
N GLY A 22 -4.28 -17.28 -10.36
CA GLY A 22 -4.14 -17.46 -8.92
C GLY A 22 -2.84 -16.90 -8.34
N ILE A 23 -2.12 -16.05 -9.05
CA ILE A 23 -0.84 -15.48 -8.61
C ILE A 23 -1.09 -14.11 -7.96
N ALA A 24 -0.51 -13.88 -6.78
CA ALA A 24 -0.64 -12.60 -6.10
C ALA A 24 0.19 -11.50 -6.79
N VAL A 25 -0.43 -10.33 -6.94
CA VAL A 25 0.15 -9.14 -7.55
C VAL A 25 -0.09 -7.95 -6.62
N ILE A 26 0.92 -7.09 -6.46
CA ILE A 26 0.79 -5.81 -5.78
C ILE A 26 1.04 -4.69 -6.78
N ASN A 27 0.12 -3.75 -6.86
CA ASN A 27 0.28 -2.50 -7.60
C ASN A 27 0.78 -1.42 -6.64
N TYR A 28 1.78 -0.65 -7.07
CA TYR A 28 2.33 0.50 -6.34
C TYR A 28 2.01 1.79 -7.09
N LEU A 29 1.41 2.75 -6.37
CA LEU A 29 1.01 4.03 -6.91
C LEU A 29 1.49 5.17 -6.02
N ALA A 30 1.85 6.31 -6.62
CA ALA A 30 2.04 7.56 -5.90
C ALA A 30 0.79 8.43 -6.06
N ILE A 31 0.22 8.87 -4.94
CA ILE A 31 -0.87 9.85 -4.92
C ILE A 31 -0.35 11.18 -4.40
N CYS A 32 -0.50 12.24 -5.21
CA CYS A 32 -0.13 13.60 -4.88
C CYS A 32 -1.31 14.55 -5.17
N GLY A 33 -2.03 14.95 -4.12
CA GLY A 33 -3.26 15.73 -4.26
C GLY A 33 -4.32 14.95 -5.06
N TYR A 34 -4.78 15.52 -6.17
CA TYR A 34 -5.76 14.88 -7.08
C TYR A 34 -5.12 14.04 -8.19
N GLN A 35 -3.79 13.88 -8.17
CA GLN A 35 -3.06 13.16 -9.19
C GLN A 35 -2.62 11.79 -8.66
N THR A 36 -2.80 10.78 -9.50
CA THR A 36 -2.36 9.41 -9.23
C THR A 36 -1.39 8.99 -10.32
N PHE A 37 -0.27 8.41 -9.92
CA PHE A 37 0.77 7.92 -10.81
C PHE A 37 1.01 6.45 -10.51
N PHE A 38 0.92 5.61 -11.55
CA PHE A 38 1.34 4.23 -11.46
C PHE A 38 2.87 4.15 -11.45
N LEU A 39 3.44 3.42 -10.50
CA LEU A 39 4.88 3.23 -10.38
C LEU A 39 5.28 1.88 -10.96
N GLU A 40 4.71 0.79 -10.42
CA GLU A 40 4.96 -0.57 -10.88
C GLU A 40 3.92 -1.57 -10.36
N SER A 41 3.92 -2.77 -10.95
CA SER A 41 3.25 -3.95 -10.41
C SER A 41 4.27 -5.05 -10.19
N VAL A 42 4.16 -5.76 -9.08
CA VAL A 42 5.08 -6.83 -8.69
C VAL A 42 4.29 -8.10 -8.42
N TYR A 43 4.71 -9.21 -9.04
CA TYR A 43 4.21 -10.53 -8.69
C TYR A 43 4.92 -11.01 -7.43
N THR A 44 4.17 -11.25 -6.35
CA THR A 44 4.70 -11.67 -5.05
C THR A 44 4.62 -13.18 -4.84
N GLY A 45 4.08 -13.92 -5.81
CA GLY A 45 3.89 -15.36 -5.73
C GLY A 45 2.72 -15.70 -4.82
N SER A 46 2.96 -16.50 -3.79
CA SER A 46 1.92 -17.01 -2.86
C SER A 46 2.04 -16.45 -1.44
N THR A 47 2.98 -15.56 -1.17
CA THR A 47 3.40 -15.28 0.21
C THR A 47 3.08 -13.84 0.61
N SER A 48 2.05 -13.68 1.44
CA SER A 48 1.72 -12.42 2.12
C SER A 48 2.43 -12.34 3.49
N ASP A 49 3.76 -12.43 3.48
CA ASP A 49 4.58 -12.31 4.68
C ASP A 49 4.81 -10.82 5.02
N ALA A 50 4.61 -10.43 6.27
CA ALA A 50 4.75 -9.05 6.71
C ALA A 50 6.16 -8.48 6.49
N VAL A 51 7.20 -9.30 6.62
CA VAL A 51 8.60 -8.92 6.38
C VAL A 51 8.83 -8.69 4.88
N LEU A 52 8.34 -9.60 4.04
CA LEU A 52 8.44 -9.44 2.59
C LEU A 52 7.70 -8.19 2.09
N LEU A 53 6.51 -7.92 2.62
CA LEU A 53 5.74 -6.71 2.31
C LEU A 53 6.49 -5.44 2.77
N ALA A 54 7.06 -5.45 3.97
CA ALA A 54 7.84 -4.33 4.48
C ALA A 54 9.07 -4.05 3.61
N ASP A 55 9.82 -5.09 3.26
CA ASP A 55 11.00 -4.98 2.39
C ASP A 55 10.64 -4.45 1.00
N ASP A 56 9.54 -4.93 0.42
CA ASP A 56 9.11 -4.50 -0.90
C ASP A 56 8.64 -3.03 -0.91
N ILE A 57 7.85 -2.61 0.09
CA ILE A 57 7.48 -1.21 0.28
C ILE A 57 8.73 -0.33 0.42
N GLN A 58 9.71 -0.77 1.22
CA GLN A 58 10.94 -0.01 1.41
C GLN A 58 11.80 0.04 0.13
N ARG A 59 11.78 -1.03 -0.67
CA ARG A 59 12.42 -1.06 -2.00
C ARG A 59 11.79 -0.03 -2.93
N VAL A 60 10.47 0.07 -2.99
CA VAL A 60 9.78 1.08 -3.82
C VAL A 60 10.14 2.50 -3.37
N ILE A 61 10.07 2.79 -2.07
CA ILE A 61 10.44 4.11 -1.52
C ILE A 61 11.88 4.49 -1.90
N ARG A 62 12.82 3.54 -1.85
CA ARG A 62 14.22 3.79 -2.23
C ARG A 62 14.42 3.92 -3.74
N LYS A 63 13.66 3.17 -4.55
CA LYS A 63 13.73 3.21 -6.01
C LYS A 63 13.25 4.55 -6.54
N ASP A 64 12.18 5.08 -5.96
CA ASP A 64 11.54 6.34 -6.34
C ASP A 64 11.89 7.47 -5.37
N ASP A 65 13.18 7.59 -5.02
CA ASP A 65 13.72 8.53 -4.01
C ASP A 65 13.49 10.02 -4.33
N PHE A 66 13.20 10.35 -5.59
CA PHE A 66 12.83 11.70 -6.01
C PHE A 66 11.41 12.11 -5.55
N ILE A 67 10.62 11.19 -5.02
CA ILE A 67 9.28 11.43 -4.48
C ILE A 67 9.36 11.55 -2.96
N ASP A 68 8.86 12.66 -2.42
CA ASP A 68 8.76 12.85 -0.96
C ASP A 68 7.56 12.06 -0.40
N PHE A 69 7.74 10.76 -0.17
CA PHE A 69 6.71 9.92 0.47
C PHE A 69 6.58 10.24 1.96
N VAL A 70 5.37 10.62 2.39
CA VAL A 70 5.05 10.89 3.81
C VAL A 70 4.09 9.88 4.42
N ALA A 71 3.43 9.09 3.58
CA ALA A 71 2.49 8.07 4.01
C ALA A 71 2.55 6.84 3.11
N VAL A 72 2.25 5.68 3.71
CA VAL A 72 1.98 4.43 3.01
C VAL A 72 0.55 4.01 3.33
N VAL A 73 -0.23 3.70 2.30
CA VAL A 73 -1.61 3.22 2.41
C VAL A 73 -1.69 1.85 1.77
N THR A 74 -2.09 0.84 2.53
CA THR A 74 -2.27 -0.53 2.03
C THR A 74 -3.68 -1.04 2.32
N ASP A 75 -4.06 -2.21 1.84
CA ASP A 75 -5.26 -2.87 2.37
C ASP A 75 -5.11 -3.16 3.89
N ASN A 76 -6.21 -3.52 4.53
CA ASN A 76 -6.25 -3.69 5.99
C ASN A 76 -5.98 -5.13 6.44
N SER A 77 -5.39 -5.98 5.60
CA SER A 77 -5.08 -7.36 5.98
C SER A 77 -4.10 -7.42 7.16
N PRO A 78 -4.14 -8.49 7.98
CA PRO A 78 -3.22 -8.62 9.11
C PRO A 78 -1.74 -8.57 8.71
N ALA A 79 -1.39 -9.12 7.54
CA ALA A 79 -0.02 -9.08 7.02
C ALA A 79 0.45 -7.64 6.77
N ASN A 80 -0.41 -6.80 6.20
CA ASN A 80 -0.13 -5.38 6.01
C ASN A 80 -0.05 -4.62 7.33
N GLN A 81 -0.95 -4.87 8.28
CA GLN A 81 -0.88 -4.22 9.60
C GLN A 81 0.43 -4.56 10.34
N ASN A 82 0.91 -5.80 10.21
CA ASN A 82 2.20 -6.21 10.75
C ASN A 82 3.37 -5.55 10.02
N SER A 83 3.30 -5.40 8.69
CA SER A 83 4.34 -4.71 7.91
C SER A 83 4.45 -3.23 8.31
N TRP A 84 3.34 -2.58 8.64
CA TRP A 84 3.35 -1.21 9.18
C TRP A 84 4.16 -1.11 10.46
N THR A 85 4.01 -2.08 11.37
CA THR A 85 4.76 -2.11 12.64
C THR A 85 6.26 -2.27 12.39
N ILE A 86 6.63 -3.12 11.44
CA ILE A 86 8.04 -3.31 11.01
C ILE A 86 8.61 -2.02 10.44
N LEU A 87 7.85 -1.29 9.63
CA LEU A 87 8.31 -0.07 8.97
C LEU A 87 8.29 1.17 9.86
N GLN A 88 7.39 1.24 10.84
CA GLN A 88 7.23 2.41 11.73
C GLN A 88 8.49 2.68 12.56
N GLU A 89 9.22 1.63 12.96
CA GLU A 89 10.42 1.74 13.79
C GLU A 89 11.57 2.48 13.08
N PRO A 90 11.95 2.11 11.84
CA PRO A 90 12.94 2.85 11.04
C PRO A 90 12.39 4.09 10.31
N ARG A 91 11.06 4.27 10.18
CA ARG A 91 10.42 5.37 9.44
C ARG A 91 9.43 6.15 10.32
N ARG A 92 9.91 6.70 11.44
CA ARG A 92 9.06 7.44 12.41
C ARG A 92 8.44 8.71 11.83
N GLU A 93 9.01 9.23 10.76
CA GLU A 93 8.55 10.39 10.00
C GLU A 93 7.37 10.10 9.08
N MET A 94 7.05 8.82 8.83
CA MET A 94 5.99 8.40 7.91
C MET A 94 4.74 7.89 8.64
N PHE A 95 3.60 8.04 7.99
CA PHE A 95 2.33 7.45 8.42
C PHE A 95 2.06 6.13 7.69
N PHE A 96 1.62 5.11 8.41
CA PHE A 96 1.17 3.84 7.84
C PHE A 96 -0.31 3.66 8.12
N LEU A 97 -1.12 3.54 7.06
CA LEU A 97 -2.57 3.64 7.14
C LEU A 97 -3.26 2.52 6.37
N GLY A 98 -4.41 2.10 6.86
CA GLY A 98 -5.31 1.21 6.14
C GLY A 98 -6.14 1.93 5.06
N CYS A 99 -6.51 1.19 4.02
CA CYS A 99 -7.36 1.62 2.94
C CYS A 99 -8.80 1.86 3.41
N ALA A 100 -9.28 3.10 3.25
CA ALA A 100 -10.65 3.48 3.57
C ALA A 100 -11.70 2.69 2.78
N ALA A 101 -11.45 2.43 1.48
CA ALA A 101 -12.37 1.64 0.66
C ALA A 101 -12.49 0.20 1.19
N HIS A 102 -11.37 -0.39 1.60
CA HIS A 102 -11.38 -1.71 2.22
C HIS A 102 -12.13 -1.71 3.55
N THR A 103 -11.93 -0.69 4.39
CA THR A 103 -12.70 -0.51 5.64
C THR A 103 -14.21 -0.47 5.39
N VAL A 104 -14.66 0.33 4.41
CA VAL A 104 -16.09 0.42 4.06
C VAL A 104 -16.63 -0.93 3.57
N ASN A 105 -15.86 -1.65 2.75
CA ASN A 105 -16.23 -2.98 2.29
C ASN A 105 -16.39 -3.98 3.45
N LEU A 106 -15.48 -3.97 4.42
CA LEU A 106 -15.60 -4.83 5.62
C LEU A 106 -16.81 -4.46 6.47
N LEU A 107 -17.02 -3.16 6.72
CA LEU A 107 -18.19 -2.68 7.47
C LEU A 107 -19.51 -3.13 6.81
N VAL A 108 -19.62 -3.01 5.49
CA VAL A 108 -20.82 -3.44 4.76
C VAL A 108 -21.02 -4.95 4.90
N LYS A 109 -19.95 -5.76 4.81
CA LYS A 109 -20.04 -7.21 5.01
C LYS A 109 -20.54 -7.57 6.42
N ASP A 110 -20.05 -6.89 7.45
CA ASP A 110 -20.47 -7.13 8.83
C ASP A 110 -21.94 -6.77 9.04
N VAL A 111 -22.39 -5.64 8.49
CA VAL A 111 -23.80 -5.24 8.54
C VAL A 111 -24.67 -6.28 7.85
N VAL A 112 -24.33 -6.70 6.63
CA VAL A 112 -25.09 -7.71 5.89
C VAL A 112 -25.14 -9.04 6.64
N ALA A 113 -24.01 -9.50 7.19
CA ALA A 113 -23.95 -10.73 7.96
C ALA A 113 -24.79 -10.68 9.25
N SER A 114 -24.98 -9.50 9.85
CA SER A 114 -25.84 -9.34 11.02
C SER A 114 -27.34 -9.41 10.70
N LEU A 115 -27.72 -9.32 9.42
CA LEU A 115 -29.11 -9.35 8.96
C LEU A 115 -29.57 -10.73 8.47
N THR A 116 -28.66 -11.70 8.40
CA THR A 116 -28.90 -13.08 7.93
C THR A 116 -28.68 -14.08 9.04
#